data_AF-A0A453K1S0-F1
#
_entry.id   AF-A0A453K1S0-F1
#
_cell.length_a   1.000
_cell.length_b   1.000
_cell.length_c   1.000
_cell.angle_alpha   90.00
_cell.angle_beta   90.00
_cell.angle_gamma   90.00
#
_symmetry.space_group_name_H-M   'P 1'
#
loop_
_entity.id
_entity.type
_entity.pdbx_description
1 polymer ?
#
loop_
_entity_poly.entity_id
_entity_poly.type
_entity_poly.pdbx_seq_one_letter_code
_entity_poly.pdbx_strand_id
1 'polypeptide(L)'
;GLARASSMARPAPSPLLLLAVLVGALAGGGEAALLKAHFYRPSCPAAEAVVRDIVLARVAADPAALPARLLRLFFHDCFVRGCDASLLIDSTAGNTAEKDAGPNGSLGGFDVIDTAKAVLEAVCPGVVSCADIVALAARDAISFQFGRDLWDVQLGRRDGVVSSASEALSNIPSPSDNFTTLEAKFASKGLDVKDLVILSG
;
A
#
# COMPACT_ATOMS: atom_id res chain seq x y z
N GLY A 1 43.08 -51.69 10.07
CA GLY A 1 42.91 -51.53 8.60
C GLY A 1 42.56 -50.10 8.32
N LEU A 2 43.45 -49.35 7.66
CA LEU A 2 43.25 -47.97 7.24
C LEU A 2 42.27 -47.94 6.05
N ALA A 3 41.14 -47.24 6.18
CA ALA A 3 40.31 -46.85 5.04
C ALA A 3 40.68 -45.43 4.61
N ARG A 4 41.11 -45.33 3.35
CA ARG A 4 41.63 -44.15 2.67
C ARG A 4 40.46 -43.29 2.20
N ALA A 5 40.23 -42.11 2.81
CA ALA A 5 39.27 -41.14 2.30
C ALA A 5 39.86 -40.45 1.06
N SER A 6 39.24 -40.67 -0.10
CA SER A 6 39.62 -39.99 -1.34
C SER A 6 39.03 -38.57 -1.34
N SER A 7 39.89 -37.57 -1.48
CA SER A 7 39.49 -36.17 -1.69
C SER A 7 38.87 -36.03 -3.08
N MET A 8 37.57 -35.76 -3.15
CA MET A 8 36.91 -35.33 -4.39
C MET A 8 37.16 -33.83 -4.57
N ALA A 9 38.00 -33.49 -5.55
CA ALA A 9 38.16 -32.12 -6.01
C ALA A 9 36.83 -31.62 -6.61
N ARG A 10 36.30 -30.51 -6.09
CA ARG A 10 35.14 -29.84 -6.66
C ARG A 10 35.55 -29.19 -8.01
N PRO A 11 34.79 -29.39 -9.10
CA PRO A 11 35.10 -28.72 -10.36
C PRO A 11 34.94 -27.20 -10.18
N ALA A 12 35.89 -26.44 -10.70
CA ALA A 12 35.80 -24.98 -10.74
C ALA A 12 34.55 -24.58 -11.56
N PRO A 13 33.74 -23.62 -11.09
CA PRO A 13 32.57 -23.18 -11.84
C PRO A 13 33.01 -22.64 -13.20
N SER A 14 32.33 -23.09 -14.25
CA SER A 14 32.60 -22.68 -15.63
C SER A 14 32.47 -21.14 -15.75
N PRO A 15 33.35 -20.45 -16.48
CA PRO A 15 33.28 -18.99 -16.64
C PRO A 15 31.95 -18.53 -17.24
N LEU A 16 31.26 -19.40 -18.00
CA LEU A 16 29.90 -19.18 -18.50
C LEU A 16 28.84 -19.11 -17.38
N LEU A 17 29.00 -19.91 -16.33
CA LEU A 17 28.09 -19.93 -15.18
C LEU A 17 28.24 -18.65 -14.33
N LEU A 18 29.46 -18.17 -14.17
CA LEU A 18 29.78 -16.90 -13.51
C LEU A 18 29.22 -15.70 -14.27
N LEU A 19 29.29 -15.73 -15.61
CA LEU A 19 28.71 -14.69 -16.46
C LEU A 19 27.18 -14.67 -16.38
N ALA A 20 26.52 -15.85 -16.35
CA ALA A 20 25.07 -15.95 -16.22
C ALA A 20 24.55 -15.41 -14.87
N VAL A 21 25.29 -15.63 -13.78
CA VAL A 21 24.95 -15.07 -12.45
C VAL A 21 25.15 -13.55 -12.41
N LEU A 22 26.20 -13.01 -13.05
CA LEU A 22 26.38 -11.56 -13.16
C LEU A 22 25.31 -10.89 -14.04
N VAL A 23 24.90 -11.52 -15.14
CA VAL A 23 23.83 -10.98 -16.01
C VAL A 23 22.47 -11.04 -15.31
N GLY A 24 22.19 -12.08 -14.51
CA GLY A 24 21.00 -12.16 -13.68
C GLY A 24 20.93 -11.09 -12.58
N ALA A 25 22.07 -10.69 -12.01
CA ALA A 25 22.16 -9.63 -11.01
C ALA A 25 21.99 -8.22 -11.61
N LEU A 26 22.26 -8.02 -12.91
CA LEU A 26 22.11 -6.74 -13.60
C LEU A 26 20.71 -6.53 -14.20
N ALA A 27 19.87 -7.58 -14.24
CA ALA A 27 18.46 -7.48 -14.67
C ALA A 27 17.49 -7.08 -13.53
N GLY A 28 18.01 -6.80 -12.33
CA GLY A 28 17.27 -6.19 -11.23
C GLY A 28 17.10 -4.68 -11.39
N GLY A 29 16.82 -4.21 -12.59
CA GLY A 29 16.26 -2.87 -12.79
C GLY A 29 14.82 -2.94 -12.31
N GLY A 30 14.54 -2.38 -11.13
CA GLY A 30 13.17 -2.18 -10.69
C GLY A 30 12.48 -1.24 -11.67
N GLU A 31 11.84 -1.79 -12.70
CA GLU A 31 10.73 -1.10 -13.32
C GLU A 31 9.81 -0.73 -12.16
N ALA A 32 9.53 0.57 -12.01
CA ALA A 32 8.34 0.97 -11.28
C ALA A 32 7.20 0.24 -11.99
N ALA A 33 6.75 -0.87 -11.42
CA ALA A 33 5.74 -1.70 -12.04
C ALA A 33 4.55 -0.79 -12.30
N LEU A 34 4.23 -0.56 -13.58
CA LEU A 34 3.14 0.31 -13.96
C LEU A 34 1.86 -0.22 -13.31
N LEU A 35 1.27 0.60 -12.44
CA LEU A 35 0.00 0.28 -11.83
C LEU A 35 -1.03 0.08 -12.95
N LYS A 36 -1.89 -0.93 -12.81
CA LYS A 36 -2.93 -1.22 -13.80
C LYS A 36 -4.19 -1.74 -13.14
N ALA A 37 -5.32 -1.43 -13.74
CA ALA A 37 -6.59 -2.06 -13.40
C ALA A 37 -6.45 -3.59 -13.47
N HIS A 38 -7.07 -4.27 -12.51
CA HIS A 38 -7.13 -5.72 -12.46
C HIS A 38 -5.78 -6.44 -12.40
N PHE A 39 -4.80 -5.82 -11.74
CA PHE A 39 -3.44 -6.36 -11.56
C PHE A 39 -3.44 -7.81 -11.05
N TYR A 40 -4.32 -8.14 -10.11
CA TYR A 40 -4.36 -9.45 -9.45
C TYR A 40 -5.15 -10.52 -10.22
N ARG A 41 -5.76 -10.24 -11.38
CA ARG A 41 -6.53 -11.26 -12.14
C ARG A 41 -5.78 -12.58 -12.38
N PRO A 42 -4.46 -12.59 -12.70
CA PRO A 42 -3.75 -13.85 -12.91
C PRO A 42 -3.32 -14.57 -11.62
N SER A 43 -3.12 -13.84 -10.53
CA SER A 43 -2.48 -14.37 -9.30
C SER A 43 -3.46 -14.55 -8.13
N CYS A 44 -4.48 -13.70 -8.03
CA CYS A 44 -5.58 -13.79 -7.08
C CYS A 44 -6.86 -13.22 -7.70
N PRO A 45 -7.57 -14.00 -8.54
CA PRO A 45 -8.77 -13.53 -9.24
C PRO A 45 -9.89 -13.04 -8.31
N ALA A 46 -9.92 -13.52 -7.07
CA ALA A 46 -10.90 -13.14 -6.06
C ALA A 46 -10.56 -11.83 -5.33
N ALA A 47 -9.38 -11.24 -5.54
CA ALA A 47 -8.86 -10.16 -4.70
C ALA A 47 -9.81 -8.96 -4.58
N GLU A 48 -10.21 -8.39 -5.72
CA GLU A 48 -11.08 -7.21 -5.75
C GLU A 48 -12.47 -7.51 -5.18
N ALA A 49 -13.02 -8.70 -5.48
CA ALA A 49 -14.35 -9.10 -4.99
C ALA A 49 -14.37 -9.28 -3.47
N VAL A 50 -13.33 -9.92 -2.90
CA VAL A 50 -13.21 -10.12 -1.45
C VAL A 50 -13.14 -8.78 -0.71
N VAL A 51 -12.30 -7.85 -1.17
CA VAL A 51 -12.20 -6.53 -0.55
C VAL A 51 -13.54 -5.81 -0.64
N ARG A 52 -14.16 -5.82 -1.82
CA ARG A 52 -15.47 -5.19 -2.04
C ARG A 52 -16.52 -5.73 -1.08
N ASP A 53 -16.72 -7.04 -1.03
CA ASP A 53 -17.78 -7.64 -0.21
C ASP A 53 -17.63 -7.29 1.27
N ILE A 54 -16.40 -7.32 1.78
CA ILE A 54 -16.09 -6.94 3.16
C ILE A 54 -16.41 -5.46 3.37
N VAL A 55 -15.90 -4.58 2.50
CA VAL A 55 -16.10 -3.13 2.63
C VAL A 55 -17.57 -2.76 2.55
N LEU A 56 -18.33 -3.29 1.58
CA LEU A 56 -19.76 -3.02 1.45
C LEU A 56 -20.53 -3.48 2.70
N ALA A 57 -20.21 -4.67 3.26
CA ALA A 57 -20.84 -5.15 4.47
C ALA A 57 -20.55 -4.25 5.68
N ARG A 58 -19.30 -3.80 5.84
CA ARG A 58 -18.92 -2.89 6.94
C ARG A 58 -19.53 -1.50 6.77
N VAL A 59 -19.57 -0.98 5.55
CA VAL A 59 -20.18 0.33 5.25
C VAL A 59 -21.68 0.27 5.43
N ALA A 60 -22.35 -0.82 5.10
CA ALA A 60 -23.79 -0.97 5.38
C ALA A 60 -24.12 -0.89 6.89
N ALA A 61 -23.18 -1.26 7.76
CA ALA A 61 -23.34 -1.17 9.22
C ALA A 61 -23.05 0.25 9.77
N ASP A 62 -22.19 1.04 9.10
CA ASP A 62 -21.87 2.42 9.46
C ASP A 62 -21.79 3.31 8.20
N PRO A 63 -22.93 3.56 7.52
CA PRO A 63 -22.94 4.21 6.21
C PRO A 63 -22.61 5.70 6.28
N ALA A 64 -22.69 6.30 7.46
CA ALA A 64 -22.46 7.74 7.65
C ALA A 64 -20.98 8.06 7.91
N ALA A 65 -20.25 7.26 8.70
CA ALA A 65 -18.89 7.61 9.10
C ALA A 65 -17.81 6.79 8.39
N LEU A 66 -18.03 5.50 8.15
CA LEU A 66 -16.98 4.62 7.62
C LEU A 66 -16.46 5.00 6.22
N PRO A 67 -17.30 5.45 5.25
CA PRO A 67 -16.80 5.88 3.94
C PRO A 67 -15.78 7.01 4.03
N ALA A 68 -16.08 8.04 4.82
CA ALA A 68 -15.18 9.17 5.03
C ALA A 68 -13.89 8.74 5.72
N ARG A 69 -13.96 7.81 6.68
CA ARG A 69 -12.78 7.25 7.37
C ARG A 69 -11.85 6.49 6.41
N LEU A 70 -12.39 5.61 5.56
CA LEU A 70 -11.60 4.83 4.62
C LEU A 70 -11.00 5.69 3.50
N LEU A 71 -11.75 6.67 3.01
CA LEU A 71 -11.22 7.64 2.05
C LEU A 71 -10.08 8.46 2.66
N ARG A 72 -10.25 8.94 3.90
CA ARG A 72 -9.22 9.68 4.62
C ARG A 72 -7.99 8.81 4.92
N LEU A 73 -8.17 7.54 5.28
CA LEU A 73 -7.08 6.60 5.48
C LEU A 73 -6.21 6.50 4.23
N PHE A 74 -6.81 6.35 3.04
CA PHE A 74 -6.09 6.31 1.78
C PHE A 74 -5.37 7.63 1.46
N PHE A 75 -6.02 8.78 1.67
CA PHE A 75 -5.38 10.09 1.52
C PHE A 75 -4.14 10.24 2.41
N HIS A 76 -4.26 9.87 3.69
CA HIS A 76 -3.16 9.97 4.66
C HIS A 76 -1.99 9.05 4.31
N ASP A 77 -2.27 7.82 3.87
CA ASP A 77 -1.26 6.87 3.39
C ASP A 77 -0.49 7.49 2.20
N CYS A 78 -1.20 7.91 1.16
CA CYS A 78 -0.57 8.48 -0.03
C CYS A 78 0.22 9.77 0.22
N PHE A 79 -0.15 10.57 1.21
CA PHE A 79 0.54 11.83 1.52
C PHE A 79 1.85 11.63 2.27
N VAL A 80 2.13 10.44 2.82
CA VAL A 80 3.37 10.14 3.51
C VAL A 80 4.11 9.06 2.71
N ARG A 81 5.26 9.42 2.12
CA ARG A 81 6.11 8.51 1.30
C ARG A 81 5.47 7.86 0.07
N GLY A 82 4.16 8.05 -0.15
CA GLY A 82 3.40 7.48 -1.26
C GLY A 82 2.41 6.44 -0.76
N CYS A 83 1.55 5.92 -1.64
CA CYS A 83 0.54 4.94 -1.25
C CYS A 83 1.20 3.56 -1.05
N ASP A 84 1.78 3.31 0.12
CA ASP A 84 2.57 2.12 0.42
C ASP A 84 2.13 1.41 1.72
N ALA A 85 0.98 1.75 2.30
CA ALA A 85 0.51 1.19 3.56
C ALA A 85 1.48 1.34 4.76
N SER A 86 2.47 2.23 4.69
CA SER A 86 3.33 2.58 5.82
C SER A 86 2.53 3.11 7.01
N LEU A 87 1.38 3.72 6.77
CA LEU A 87 0.42 4.17 7.78
C LEU A 87 -0.16 3.02 8.64
N LEU A 88 -0.19 1.79 8.12
CA LEU A 88 -0.74 0.64 8.83
C LEU A 88 0.24 0.03 9.84
N ILE A 89 1.53 0.41 9.79
CA ILE A 89 2.56 -0.11 10.69
C ILE A 89 2.34 0.44 12.11
N ASP A 90 2.44 -0.44 13.10
CA ASP A 90 2.35 -0.06 14.51
C ASP A 90 3.69 0.43 15.07
N SER A 91 3.63 1.32 16.06
CA SER A 91 4.81 1.77 16.80
C SER A 91 5.52 0.60 17.49
N THR A 92 6.83 0.75 17.62
CA THR A 92 7.69 -0.16 18.39
C THR A 92 8.45 0.63 19.45
N ALA A 93 9.15 -0.06 20.37
CA ALA A 93 9.91 0.61 21.43
C ALA A 93 10.99 1.60 20.90
N GLY A 94 11.47 1.42 19.67
CA GLY A 94 12.49 2.26 19.04
C GLY A 94 11.98 3.20 17.95
N ASN A 95 10.67 3.16 17.62
CA ASN A 95 10.12 3.95 16.52
C ASN A 95 8.64 4.29 16.76
N THR A 96 8.31 5.57 16.70
CA THR A 96 6.91 6.04 16.67
C THR A 96 6.43 6.09 15.23
N ALA A 97 5.49 5.21 14.90
CA ALA A 97 4.92 5.06 13.56
C ALA A 97 3.94 6.20 13.23
N GLU A 98 3.60 6.33 11.96
CA GLU A 98 2.65 7.31 11.46
C GLU A 98 1.29 7.22 12.15
N LYS A 99 0.84 6.00 12.48
CA LYS A 99 -0.45 5.76 13.12
C LYS A 99 -0.64 6.56 14.41
N ASP A 100 0.45 6.82 15.15
CA ASP A 100 0.46 7.56 16.41
C ASP A 100 0.80 9.05 16.24
N ALA A 101 0.92 9.54 15.00
CA ALA A 101 1.13 10.96 14.73
C ALA A 101 -0.14 11.78 14.99
N GLY A 102 0.02 13.04 15.40
CA GLY A 102 -1.09 13.97 15.67
C GLY A 102 -2.15 14.02 14.55
N PRO A 103 -1.78 14.19 13.26
CA PRO A 103 -2.74 14.18 12.15
C PRO A 103 -3.53 12.88 12.00
N ASN A 104 -2.98 11.77 12.48
CA ASN A 104 -3.49 10.41 12.30
C ASN A 104 -4.30 9.90 13.49
N GLY A 105 -4.26 10.55 14.65
CA GLY A 105 -4.95 10.11 15.87
C GLY A 105 -6.50 10.06 15.79
N SER A 106 -7.08 10.53 14.68
CA SER A 106 -8.53 10.44 14.40
C SER A 106 -8.89 9.52 13.24
N LEU A 107 -7.90 8.82 12.66
CA LEU A 107 -8.14 7.84 11.61
C LEU A 107 -8.84 6.60 12.17
N GLY A 108 -9.54 5.89 11.29
CA GLY A 108 -10.25 4.67 11.63
C GLY A 108 -10.47 3.80 10.39
N GLY A 109 -11.06 2.63 10.59
CA GLY A 109 -11.26 1.64 9.51
C GLY A 109 -10.10 0.66 9.34
N PHE A 110 -9.07 0.71 10.20
CA PHE A 110 -7.95 -0.24 10.21
C PHE A 110 -8.45 -1.70 10.30
N ASP A 111 -9.47 -1.96 11.11
CA ASP A 111 -10.06 -3.28 11.30
C ASP A 111 -10.72 -3.84 10.02
N VAL A 112 -11.20 -2.97 9.13
CA VAL A 112 -11.73 -3.35 7.81
C VAL A 112 -10.58 -3.83 6.93
N ILE A 113 -9.47 -3.12 6.94
CA ILE A 113 -8.25 -3.47 6.19
C ILE A 113 -7.67 -4.79 6.72
N ASP A 114 -7.57 -4.96 8.03
CA ASP A 114 -7.08 -6.19 8.66
C ASP A 114 -7.98 -7.39 8.34
N THR A 115 -9.30 -7.21 8.37
CA THR A 115 -10.26 -8.26 8.00
C THR A 115 -10.08 -8.67 6.54
N ALA A 116 -9.99 -7.70 5.63
CA ALA A 116 -9.78 -7.97 4.21
C ALA A 116 -8.45 -8.68 3.97
N LYS A 117 -7.37 -8.20 4.61
CA LYS A 117 -6.04 -8.82 4.53
C LYS A 117 -6.06 -10.25 5.04
N ALA A 118 -6.67 -10.52 6.19
CA ALA A 118 -6.74 -11.87 6.75
C ALA A 118 -7.46 -12.86 5.82
N VAL A 119 -8.58 -12.44 5.22
CA VAL A 119 -9.30 -13.29 4.25
C VAL A 119 -8.48 -13.50 2.98
N LEU A 120 -7.84 -12.45 2.45
CA LEU A 120 -6.99 -12.56 1.26
C LEU A 120 -5.78 -13.45 1.50
N GLU A 121 -5.13 -13.36 2.66
CA GLU A 121 -4.01 -14.24 3.00
C GLU A 121 -4.42 -15.71 3.13
N ALA A 122 -5.68 -15.99 3.48
CA ALA A 122 -6.22 -17.36 3.46
C ALA A 122 -6.52 -17.87 2.04
N VAL A 123 -6.85 -16.96 1.11
CA VAL A 123 -7.23 -17.30 -0.28
C VAL A 123 -6.01 -17.35 -1.21
N CYS A 124 -5.11 -16.37 -1.10
CA CYS A 124 -3.94 -16.18 -1.95
C CYS A 124 -2.76 -15.60 -1.13
N PRO A 125 -2.06 -16.46 -0.37
CA PRO A 125 -1.03 -16.04 0.58
C PRO A 125 0.09 -15.22 -0.08
N GLY A 126 0.42 -14.07 0.50
CA GLY A 126 1.53 -13.21 0.08
C GLY A 126 1.35 -12.54 -1.29
N VAL A 127 0.13 -12.52 -1.84
CA VAL A 127 -0.12 -11.97 -3.18
C VAL A 127 -0.56 -10.51 -3.14
N VAL A 128 -1.58 -10.19 -2.35
CA VAL A 128 -2.23 -8.86 -2.38
C VAL A 128 -1.61 -7.93 -1.35
N SER A 129 -1.09 -6.79 -1.76
CA SER A 129 -0.49 -5.80 -0.85
C SER A 129 -1.54 -5.10 0.01
N CYS A 130 -1.14 -4.71 1.22
CA CYS A 130 -1.96 -3.87 2.09
C CYS A 130 -2.27 -2.51 1.42
N ALA A 131 -1.30 -1.93 0.71
CA ALA A 131 -1.46 -0.67 0.00
C ALA A 131 -2.61 -0.72 -1.03
N ASP A 132 -2.75 -1.82 -1.76
CA ASP A 132 -3.86 -1.99 -2.69
C ASP A 132 -5.19 -2.27 -2.00
N ILE A 133 -5.20 -2.93 -0.84
CA ILE A 133 -6.42 -3.12 -0.04
C ILE A 133 -6.94 -1.75 0.43
N VAL A 134 -6.08 -0.85 0.90
CA VAL A 134 -6.48 0.52 1.30
C VAL A 134 -7.07 1.29 0.12
N ALA A 135 -6.44 1.22 -1.06
CA ALA A 135 -6.95 1.88 -2.27
C ALA A 135 -8.32 1.34 -2.72
N LEU A 136 -8.49 0.01 -2.71
CA LEU A 136 -9.77 -0.65 -3.02
C LEU A 136 -10.84 -0.28 -1.99
N ALA A 137 -10.51 -0.29 -0.70
CA ALA A 137 -11.43 0.04 0.38
C ALA A 137 -11.96 1.48 0.26
N ALA A 138 -11.10 2.44 -0.06
CA ALA A 138 -11.53 3.81 -0.33
C ALA A 138 -12.51 3.88 -1.51
N ARG A 139 -12.20 3.22 -2.65
CA ARG A 139 -13.09 3.21 -3.82
C ARG A 139 -14.43 2.55 -3.52
N ASP A 140 -14.42 1.37 -2.92
CA ASP A 140 -15.62 0.59 -2.66
C ASP A 140 -16.53 1.28 -1.64
N ALA A 141 -15.96 1.92 -0.61
CA ALA A 141 -16.74 2.64 0.38
C ALA A 141 -17.44 3.88 -0.18
N ILE A 142 -16.78 4.62 -1.08
CA ILE A 142 -17.42 5.74 -1.78
C ILE A 142 -18.42 5.22 -2.81
N SER A 143 -18.09 4.18 -3.59
CA SER A 143 -19.00 3.59 -4.58
C SER A 143 -20.32 3.11 -3.96
N PHE A 144 -20.29 2.61 -2.73
CA PHE A 144 -21.49 2.28 -1.96
C PHE A 144 -22.45 3.47 -1.83
N GLN A 145 -21.92 4.68 -1.55
CA GLN A 145 -22.74 5.89 -1.39
C GLN A 145 -23.45 6.32 -2.68
N PHE A 146 -22.88 5.96 -3.84
CA PHE A 146 -23.44 6.29 -5.15
C PHE A 146 -24.23 5.16 -5.79
N GLY A 147 -24.26 3.96 -5.18
CA GLY A 147 -24.94 2.79 -5.69
C GLY A 147 -24.38 2.27 -7.02
N ARG A 148 -23.14 2.61 -7.38
CA ARG A 148 -22.47 2.17 -8.61
C ARG A 148 -20.95 2.22 -8.46
N ASP A 149 -20.25 1.50 -9.32
CA ASP A 149 -18.79 1.56 -9.41
C ASP A 149 -18.36 2.88 -10.04
N LEU A 150 -17.50 3.62 -9.34
CA LEU A 150 -17.13 4.97 -9.76
C LEU A 150 -15.88 5.00 -10.65
N TRP A 151 -14.87 4.18 -10.37
CA TRP A 151 -13.66 4.07 -11.18
C TRP A 151 -12.96 2.72 -10.99
N ASP A 152 -12.11 2.36 -11.96
CA ASP A 152 -11.18 1.24 -11.85
C ASP A 152 -9.94 1.66 -11.04
N VAL A 153 -9.68 0.96 -9.94
CA VAL A 153 -8.51 1.22 -9.12
C VAL A 153 -7.28 0.68 -9.85
N GLN A 154 -6.26 1.53 -10.01
CA GLN A 154 -4.96 1.11 -10.52
C GLN A 154 -4.23 0.36 -9.39
N LEU A 155 -3.90 -0.91 -9.61
CA LEU A 155 -3.34 -1.83 -8.60
C LEU A 155 -1.91 -2.26 -8.97
N GLY A 156 -1.22 -2.89 -8.02
CA GLY A 156 0.18 -3.30 -8.12
C GLY A 156 1.10 -2.56 -7.15
N ARG A 157 0.55 -1.85 -6.16
CA ARG A 157 1.36 -1.19 -5.11
C ARG A 157 2.06 -2.23 -4.25
N ARG A 158 3.16 -1.84 -3.61
CA ARG A 158 3.90 -2.69 -2.66
C ARG A 158 3.94 -2.03 -1.31
N ASP A 159 3.97 -2.86 -0.27
CA ASP A 159 3.97 -2.40 1.11
C ASP A 159 5.33 -1.81 1.50
N GLY A 160 5.30 -0.61 2.07
CA GLY A 160 6.42 0.08 2.68
C GLY A 160 6.84 -0.59 3.98
N VAL A 161 8.09 -0.35 4.38
CA VAL A 161 8.68 -0.93 5.61
C VAL A 161 9.17 0.15 6.58
N VAL A 162 8.90 1.41 6.27
CA VAL A 162 9.31 2.57 7.07
C VAL A 162 8.05 3.38 7.36
N SER A 163 7.82 3.67 8.63
CA SER A 163 6.70 4.49 9.09
C SER A 163 7.22 5.43 10.18
N SER A 164 6.98 6.73 10.03
CA SER A 164 7.50 7.76 10.92
C SER A 164 6.47 8.83 11.24
N ALA A 165 6.21 9.03 12.54
CA ALA A 165 5.32 10.10 12.99
C ALA A 165 5.78 11.50 12.57
N SER A 166 7.09 11.73 12.45
CA SER A 166 7.63 13.03 12.01
C SER A 166 7.37 13.27 10.51
N GLU A 167 7.36 12.22 9.69
CA GLU A 167 7.01 12.34 8.27
C GLU A 167 5.52 12.66 8.11
N ALA A 168 4.65 12.01 8.89
CA ALA A 168 3.22 12.34 8.92
C ALA A 168 2.97 13.82 9.32
N LEU A 169 3.61 14.29 10.39
CA LEU A 169 3.52 15.70 10.82
C LEU A 169 4.00 16.69 9.76
N SER A 170 5.05 16.34 9.00
CA SER A 170 5.65 17.24 8.01
C SER A 170 4.87 17.29 6.71
N ASN A 171 4.30 16.15 6.28
CA ASN A 171 3.71 16.02 4.96
C ASN A 171 2.19 16.22 4.92
N ILE A 172 1.47 15.85 5.97
CA ILE A 172 0.01 15.92 5.97
C ILE A 172 -0.43 17.39 6.12
N PRO A 173 -1.35 17.89 5.28
CA PRO A 173 -1.94 19.22 5.44
C PRO A 173 -2.62 19.41 6.80
N SER A 174 -2.34 20.52 7.46
CA SER A 174 -3.07 20.94 8.67
C SER A 174 -4.37 21.64 8.29
N PRO A 175 -5.45 21.48 9.06
CA PRO A 175 -6.66 22.29 8.88
C PRO A 175 -6.43 23.80 9.06
N SER A 176 -5.31 24.21 9.66
CA SER A 176 -4.90 25.61 9.81
C SER A 176 -3.94 26.11 8.73
N ASP A 177 -3.57 25.27 7.76
CA ASP A 177 -2.68 25.67 6.66
C ASP A 177 -3.39 26.69 5.75
N ASN A 178 -2.66 27.73 5.34
CA ASN A 178 -3.17 28.66 4.34
C ASN A 178 -3.05 28.09 2.92
N PHE A 179 -3.72 28.72 1.95
CA PHE A 179 -3.74 28.25 0.55
C PHE A 179 -2.34 28.02 -0.03
N THR A 180 -1.39 28.95 0.17
CA THR A 180 -0.02 28.82 -0.34
C THR A 180 0.70 27.59 0.23
N THR A 181 0.46 27.26 1.50
CA THR A 181 1.03 26.07 2.15
C THR A 181 0.39 24.80 1.60
N LEU A 182 -0.93 24.80 1.41
CA LEU A 182 -1.66 23.67 0.81
C LEU A 182 -1.18 23.41 -0.62
N GLU A 183 -1.07 24.45 -1.45
CA GLU A 183 -0.56 24.36 -2.81
C GLU A 183 0.85 23.75 -2.85
N ALA A 184 1.76 24.22 -1.99
CA ALA A 184 3.12 23.68 -1.91
C ALA A 184 3.15 22.21 -1.48
N LYS A 185 2.32 21.83 -0.50
CA LYS A 185 2.22 20.43 -0.05
C LYS A 185 1.67 19.51 -1.15
N PHE A 186 0.62 19.92 -1.85
CA PHE A 186 0.05 19.15 -2.97
C PHE A 186 1.03 19.05 -4.15
N ALA A 187 1.69 20.15 -4.51
CA ALA A 187 2.70 20.18 -5.56
C ALA A 187 3.87 19.24 -5.25
N SER A 188 4.26 19.09 -3.97
CA SER A 188 5.29 18.12 -3.54
C SER A 188 4.90 16.65 -3.79
N LYS A 189 3.60 16.39 -4.00
CA LYS A 189 3.04 15.07 -4.36
C LYS A 189 2.74 14.94 -5.84
N GLY A 190 3.13 15.93 -6.65
CA GLY A 190 2.82 15.97 -8.08
C GLY A 190 1.35 16.29 -8.38
N LEU A 191 0.62 16.85 -7.41
CA LEU A 191 -0.78 17.26 -7.53
C LEU A 191 -0.85 18.77 -7.76
N ASP A 192 -1.64 19.20 -8.73
CA ASP A 192 -1.78 20.62 -9.05
C ASP A 192 -2.87 21.33 -8.23
N VAL A 193 -3.10 22.62 -8.49
CA VAL A 193 -4.15 23.40 -7.80
C VAL A 193 -5.55 22.85 -8.07
N LYS A 194 -5.79 22.30 -9.27
CA LYS A 194 -7.08 21.68 -9.59
C LYS A 194 -7.29 20.42 -8.75
N ASP A 195 -6.25 19.60 -8.58
CA ASP A 195 -6.29 18.43 -7.71
C ASP A 195 -6.55 18.83 -6.25
N LEU A 196 -5.88 19.88 -5.75
CA LEU A 196 -6.13 20.44 -4.41
C LEU A 196 -7.61 20.80 -4.23
N VAL A 197 -8.21 21.53 -5.17
CA VAL A 197 -9.61 21.95 -5.09
C VAL A 197 -10.55 20.75 -5.15
N ILE A 198 -10.31 19.78 -6.04
CA ILE A 198 -11.16 18.59 -6.20
C ILE A 198 -11.08 17.68 -4.97
N LEU A 199 -9.87 17.44 -4.44
CA LEU A 199 -9.65 16.53 -3.31
C LEU A 199 -10.02 17.15 -1.95
N SER A 200 -10.32 18.45 -1.92
CA SER A 200 -10.89 19.12 -0.73
C SER A 200 -12.42 18.97 -0.62
N GLY A 201 -13.08 18.45 -1.65
CA GLY A 201 -14.55 18.32 -1.75
C GLY A 201 -15.13 17.03 -1.20
#